data_AF-A0A524L9Z9-F1
#
_entry.id   AF-A0A524L9Z9-F1
#
_cell.length_a   1.000
_cell.length_b   1.000
_cell.length_c   1.000
_cell.angle_alpha   90.00
_cell.angle_beta   90.00
_cell.angle_gamma   90.00
#
_symmetry.space_group_name_H-M   'P 1'
#
loop_
_entity.id
_entity.type
_entity.pdbx_description
1 polymer ?
#
loop_
_entity_poly.entity_id
_entity_poly.type
_entity_poly.pdbx_seq_one_letter_code
_entity_poly.pdbx_strand_id
1 'polypeptide(L)'
;MKTYAGIGSRETPSETLSEMALFASYAVTASMVLRSGAAPGADEAFENGCNSPNVGEKEIFLPWKNFNKHPSTLFEIHPSAFTLAEGIHPHFKYMKRPSKLLIARNMHQVLGKNL
;
A
#
# COMPACT_ATOMS: atom_id res chain seq x y z
N MET A 1 16.89 -4.16 4.08
CA MET A 1 16.46 -3.97 2.68
C MET A 1 15.88 -2.57 2.54
N LYS A 2 16.08 -1.87 1.42
CA LYS A 2 15.50 -0.53 1.24
C LYS A 2 14.03 -0.68 0.83
N THR A 3 13.15 0.15 1.35
CA THR A 3 11.71 0.08 1.06
C THR A 3 11.18 1.45 0.67
N TYR A 4 10.10 1.49 -0.11
CA TYR A 4 9.34 2.71 -0.36
C TYR A 4 7.84 2.42 -0.33
N ALA A 5 7.05 3.43 0.04
CA ALA A 5 5.60 3.35 -0.05
C ALA A 5 5.14 3.89 -1.41
N GLY A 6 4.51 3.02 -2.21
CA GLY A 6 3.86 3.41 -3.46
C GLY A 6 2.36 3.53 -3.22
N ILE A 7 1.90 4.74 -2.87
CA ILE A 7 0.52 5.02 -2.51
C ILE A 7 0.03 6.31 -3.19
N GLY A 8 -1.28 6.48 -3.32
CA GLY A 8 -1.83 7.73 -3.84
C GLY A 8 -3.34 7.71 -4.06
N SER A 9 -3.83 8.65 -4.87
CA SER A 9 -5.26 8.78 -5.15
C SER A 9 -5.77 7.63 -6.04
N ARG A 10 -7.03 7.25 -5.82
CA ARG A 10 -7.77 6.34 -6.71
C ARG A 10 -8.12 6.98 -8.05
N GLU A 11 -8.12 8.31 -8.09
CA GLU A 11 -8.45 9.13 -9.27
C GLU A 11 -7.19 9.82 -9.81
N THR A 12 -6.02 9.22 -9.62
CA THR A 12 -4.76 9.75 -10.15
C THR A 12 -4.82 9.79 -11.68
N PRO A 13 -4.46 10.91 -12.34
CA PRO A 13 -4.47 11.02 -13.80
C PRO A 13 -3.60 9.97 -14.49
N SER A 14 -3.97 9.56 -15.70
CA SER A 14 -3.32 8.49 -16.45
C SER A 14 -1.83 8.72 -16.70
N GLU A 15 -1.43 9.96 -17.00
CA GLU A 15 -0.03 10.32 -17.21
C GLU A 15 0.76 10.10 -15.92
N THR A 16 0.21 10.53 -14.78
CA THR A 16 0.84 10.34 -13.46
C THR A 16 0.89 8.86 -13.06
N LEU A 17 -0.14 8.06 -13.36
CA LEU A 17 -0.10 6.61 -13.14
C LEU A 17 1.04 5.97 -13.94
N SER A 18 1.28 6.44 -15.16
CA SER A 18 2.36 5.93 -16.02
C SER A 18 3.74 6.25 -15.42
N GLU A 19 3.93 7.45 -14.89
CA GLU A 19 5.14 7.85 -14.17
C GLU A 19 5.33 7.06 -12.86
N MET A 20 4.27 6.78 -12.11
CA MET A 20 4.32 5.94 -10.90
C MET A 20 4.78 4.51 -11.22
N ALA A 21 4.25 3.92 -12.29
CA ALA A 21 4.65 2.59 -12.75
C ALA A 21 6.12 2.59 -13.24
N LEU A 22 6.54 3.63 -13.97
CA LEU A 22 7.91 3.79 -14.42
C LEU A 22 8.88 3.92 -13.23
N PHE A 23 8.55 4.75 -12.24
CA PHE A 23 9.32 4.86 -11.00
C PHE A 23 9.45 3.52 -10.30
N ALA A 24 8.35 2.77 -10.14
CA ALA A 24 8.39 1.44 -9.54
C ALA A 24 9.35 0.50 -10.27
N SER A 25 9.37 0.52 -11.61
CA SER A 25 10.32 -0.29 -12.38
C SER A 25 11.79 0.05 -12.09
N TYR A 26 12.10 1.34 -11.89
CA TYR A 26 13.44 1.78 -11.48
C TYR A 26 13.76 1.44 -10.02
N ALA A 27 12.76 1.49 -9.13
CA ALA A 27 12.95 1.08 -7.75
C ALA A 27 13.32 -0.40 -7.63
N VAL A 28 12.78 -1.26 -8.52
CA VAL A 28 13.19 -2.67 -8.61
C VAL A 28 14.66 -2.81 -8.99
N THR A 29 15.15 -2.05 -9.98
CA THR A 29 16.58 -2.11 -10.36
C THR A 29 17.50 -1.61 -9.24
N ALA A 30 16.99 -0.77 -8.35
CA ALA A 30 17.66 -0.33 -7.12
C ALA A 30 17.52 -1.29 -5.94
N SER A 31 16.96 -2.50 -6.15
CA SER A 31 16.70 -3.51 -5.10
C SER A 31 15.88 -2.98 -3.92
N MET A 32 14.89 -2.12 -4.23
CA MET A 32 13.94 -1.62 -3.24
C MET A 32 12.66 -2.45 -3.23
N VAL A 33 12.07 -2.64 -2.04
CA VAL A 33 10.78 -3.31 -1.86
C VAL A 33 9.65 -2.30 -1.90
N LEU A 34 8.64 -2.55 -2.72
CA LEU A 34 7.40 -1.78 -2.72
C LEU A 34 6.54 -2.14 -1.51
N ARG A 35 6.02 -1.14 -0.82
CA ARG A 35 4.89 -1.26 0.11
C ARG A 35 3.69 -0.55 -0.46
N SER A 36 2.57 -1.25 -0.60
CA SER A 36 1.34 -0.69 -1.18
C SER A 36 0.09 -1.37 -0.62
N GLY A 37 -1.08 -1.03 -1.16
CA GLY A 37 -2.38 -1.35 -0.58
C GLY A 37 -3.44 -1.89 -1.53
N ALA A 38 -3.09 -2.21 -2.78
CA ALA A 38 -4.02 -2.74 -3.78
C ALA A 38 -5.31 -1.91 -3.96
N ALA A 39 -5.28 -0.60 -3.71
CA ALA A 39 -6.35 0.28 -4.14
C ALA A 39 -6.29 0.51 -5.67
N PRO A 40 -7.41 0.82 -6.34
CA PRO A 40 -7.36 1.24 -7.74
C PRO A 40 -6.54 2.52 -7.88
N GLY A 41 -5.99 2.76 -9.07
CA GLY A 41 -5.21 3.97 -9.36
C GLY A 41 -3.76 3.83 -8.90
N ALA A 42 -3.30 4.71 -8.00
CA ALA A 42 -1.88 4.82 -7.67
C ALA A 42 -1.26 3.52 -7.13
N ASP A 43 -1.90 2.87 -6.14
CA ASP A 43 -1.41 1.61 -5.56
C ASP A 43 -1.21 0.56 -6.66
N GLU A 44 -2.22 0.37 -7.53
CA GLU A 44 -2.19 -0.55 -8.66
C GLU A 44 -1.08 -0.20 -9.67
N ALA A 45 -0.88 1.08 -10.00
CA ALA A 45 0.18 1.50 -10.91
C ALA A 45 1.58 1.18 -10.38
N PHE A 46 1.85 1.43 -9.10
CA PHE A 46 3.12 1.04 -8.48
C PHE A 46 3.30 -0.49 -8.49
N GLU A 47 2.25 -1.25 -8.19
CA GLU A 47 2.29 -2.72 -8.22
C GLU A 47 2.56 -3.26 -9.63
N ASN A 48 1.94 -2.66 -10.65
CA ASN A 48 2.15 -3.03 -12.05
C ASN A 48 3.58 -2.72 -12.50
N GLY A 49 4.15 -1.60 -12.06
CA GLY A 49 5.54 -1.24 -12.35
C GLY A 49 6.56 -2.24 -11.80
N CYS A 50 6.25 -2.93 -10.70
CA CYS A 50 7.09 -4.00 -10.14
C CYS A 50 6.95 -5.37 -10.84
N ASN A 51 5.98 -5.53 -11.75
CA ASN A 51 5.72 -6.80 -12.45
C ASN A 51 6.40 -6.89 -13.83
N SER A 52 7.02 -5.81 -14.32
CA SER A 52 7.64 -5.72 -15.65
C SER A 52 9.16 -5.97 -15.58
N PRO A 53 9.81 -6.49 -16.65
CA PRO A 53 10.55 -7.77 -16.74
C PRO A 53 11.43 -8.24 -15.56
N ASN A 54 11.74 -7.38 -14.60
CA ASN A 54 12.34 -7.73 -13.32
C ASN A 54 11.24 -7.77 -12.25
N VAL A 55 10.94 -8.96 -11.72
CA VAL A 55 9.98 -9.08 -10.62
C VAL A 55 10.59 -8.50 -9.35
N GLY A 56 10.05 -7.37 -8.89
CA GLY A 56 10.44 -6.76 -7.63
C GLY A 56 9.73 -7.40 -6.43
N GLU A 57 10.40 -7.43 -5.28
CA GLU A 57 9.73 -7.77 -4.03
C GLU A 57 8.68 -6.70 -3.67
N LYS A 58 7.51 -7.15 -3.22
CA LYS A 58 6.40 -6.27 -2.83
C LYS A 58 5.68 -6.79 -1.59
N GLU A 59 5.39 -5.88 -0.67
CA GLU A 59 4.55 -6.08 0.50
C GLU A 59 3.22 -5.35 0.29
N ILE A 60 2.20 -6.10 -0.12
CA ILE A 60 0.88 -5.54 -0.41
C ILE A 60 -0.05 -5.78 0.77
N PHE A 61 -0.18 -4.78 1.64
CA PHE A 61 -1.00 -4.88 2.84
C PHE A 61 -2.46 -4.69 2.48
N LEU A 62 -3.38 -5.54 2.95
CA LEU A 62 -4.81 -5.46 2.66
C LEU A 62 -5.60 -5.11 3.93
N PRO A 63 -6.69 -4.34 3.82
CA PRO A 63 -7.54 -4.04 4.97
C PRO A 63 -8.39 -5.25 5.42
N TRP A 64 -8.60 -6.21 4.51
CA TRP A 64 -9.23 -7.51 4.74
C TRP A 64 -8.86 -8.47 3.61
N LYS A 65 -9.08 -9.76 3.83
CA LYS A 65 -8.79 -10.81 2.85
C LYS A 65 -9.50 -10.54 1.52
N ASN A 66 -8.77 -10.71 0.41
CA ASN A 66 -9.28 -10.52 -0.96
C ASN A 66 -9.78 -9.10 -1.27
N PHE A 67 -9.29 -8.07 -0.58
CA PHE A 67 -9.58 -6.68 -0.94
C PHE A 67 -9.22 -6.44 -2.41
N ASN A 68 -10.18 -5.94 -3.20
CA ASN A 68 -10.07 -5.79 -4.66
C ASN A 68 -9.63 -7.07 -5.41
N LYS A 69 -10.01 -8.24 -4.89
CA LYS A 69 -9.61 -9.56 -5.43
C LYS A 69 -8.08 -9.77 -5.45
N HIS A 70 -7.32 -8.96 -4.70
CA HIS A 70 -5.87 -9.08 -4.65
C HIS A 70 -5.45 -10.33 -3.85
N PRO A 71 -4.49 -11.13 -4.32
CA PRO A 71 -4.15 -12.44 -3.73
C PRO A 71 -3.23 -12.35 -2.50
N SER A 72 -2.81 -11.16 -2.08
CA SER A 72 -1.89 -10.98 -0.94
C SER A 72 -2.42 -11.61 0.34
N THR A 73 -1.52 -12.24 1.08
CA THR A 73 -1.78 -12.82 2.40
C THR A 73 -1.57 -11.84 3.55
N LEU A 74 -1.09 -10.63 3.28
CA LEU A 74 -0.84 -9.59 4.28
C LEU A 74 -2.12 -8.82 4.61
N PHE A 75 -3.16 -9.51 5.10
CA PHE A 75 -4.45 -8.92 5.45
C PHE A 75 -4.72 -8.85 6.97
N GLU A 76 -3.76 -9.30 7.78
CA GLU A 76 -3.81 -9.17 9.23
C GLU A 76 -3.24 -7.81 9.64
N ILE A 77 -4.06 -6.98 10.30
CA ILE A 77 -3.67 -5.66 10.78
C ILE A 77 -3.28 -5.79 12.24
N HIS A 78 -2.04 -5.42 12.56
CA HIS A 78 -1.53 -5.49 13.92
C HIS A 78 -2.28 -4.50 14.85
N PRO A 79 -2.57 -4.84 16.12
CA PRO A 79 -3.26 -3.94 17.04
C PRO A 79 -2.57 -2.56 17.20
N SER A 80 -1.23 -2.52 17.17
CA SER A 80 -0.46 -1.24 17.24
C SER A 80 -0.84 -0.28 16.11
N ALA A 81 -1.19 -0.80 14.93
CA ALA A 81 -1.58 0.01 13.79
C ALA A 81 -2.89 0.77 14.03
N PHE A 82 -3.82 0.20 14.81
CA PHE A 82 -5.03 0.92 15.22
C PHE A 82 -4.71 2.05 16.20
N THR A 83 -3.84 1.79 17.17
CA THR A 83 -3.40 2.82 18.14
C THR A 83 -2.70 3.98 17.45
N LEU A 84 -1.79 3.68 16.50
CA LEU A 84 -1.10 4.70 15.71
C LEU A 84 -2.07 5.49 14.83
N ALA A 85 -2.97 4.79 14.14
CA ALA A 85 -3.98 5.43 13.30
C ALA A 85 -4.90 6.36 14.11
N GLU A 86 -5.30 5.96 15.32
CA GLU A 86 -6.12 6.79 16.21
C GLU A 86 -5.37 8.04 16.69
N GLY A 87 -4.07 7.93 16.97
CA GLY A 87 -3.24 9.07 17.36
C GLY A 87 -2.98 10.10 16.26
N ILE A 88 -3.12 9.71 14.98
CA ILE A 88 -2.80 10.57 13.83
C ILE A 88 -4.07 11.10 13.14
N HIS A 89 -5.10 10.27 12.96
CA HIS A 89 -6.27 10.64 12.16
C HIS A 89 -7.36 11.32 13.02
N PRO A 90 -7.71 12.60 12.78
CA PRO A 90 -8.50 13.43 13.70
C PRO A 90 -9.85 12.86 14.14
N HIS A 91 -10.50 12.07 13.28
CA HIS A 91 -11.83 11.52 13.53
C HIS A 91 -11.85 9.99 13.61
N PHE A 92 -10.70 9.32 13.76
CA PHE A 92 -10.59 7.86 13.64
C PHE A 92 -11.62 7.12 14.47
N LYS A 93 -11.78 7.51 15.75
CA LYS A 93 -12.70 6.90 16.70
C LYS A 93 -14.15 6.83 16.21
N TYR A 94 -14.59 7.82 15.43
CA TYR A 94 -15.97 7.95 14.94
C TYR A 94 -16.19 7.32 13.57
N MET A 95 -15.11 6.87 12.89
CA MET A 95 -15.23 6.26 11.57
C MET A 95 -15.91 4.89 11.63
N LYS A 96 -16.57 4.54 10.51
CA LYS A 96 -17.11 3.19 10.30
C LYS A 96 -15.96 2.17 10.25
N ARG A 97 -16.24 0.93 10.66
CA ARG A 97 -15.25 -0.16 10.71
C ARG A 97 -14.45 -0.33 9.39
N PRO A 98 -15.06 -0.33 8.19
CA PRO A 98 -14.28 -0.49 6.96
C PRO A 98 -13.26 0.64 6.74
N SER A 99 -13.63 1.88 7.08
CA SER A 99 -12.73 3.03 6.99
C SER A 99 -11.61 2.95 8.02
N LYS A 100 -11.90 2.49 9.25
CA LYS A 100 -10.87 2.23 10.26
C LYS A 100 -9.86 1.18 9.79
N LEU A 101 -10.32 0.10 9.16
CA LEU A 101 -9.43 -0.95 8.62
C LEU A 101 -8.53 -0.40 7.51
N LEU A 102 -9.07 0.44 6.61
CA LEU A 102 -8.28 1.09 5.56
C LEU A 102 -7.18 1.99 6.15
N ILE A 103 -7.53 2.85 7.10
CA ILE A 103 -6.56 3.77 7.71
C ILE A 103 -5.54 3.01 8.58
N ALA A 104 -5.97 2.02 9.37
CA ALA A 104 -5.05 1.21 10.18
C ALA A 104 -4.08 0.41 9.30
N ARG A 105 -4.56 -0.19 8.20
CA ARG A 105 -3.70 -0.86 7.22
C ARG A 105 -2.61 0.08 6.70
N ASN A 106 -2.93 1.36 6.45
CA ASN A 106 -1.96 2.30 5.89
C ASN A 106 -0.73 2.50 6.80
N MET A 107 -0.83 2.24 8.10
CA MET A 107 0.35 2.25 8.96
C MET A 107 1.39 1.26 8.44
N HIS A 108 0.98 0.02 8.10
CA HIS A 108 1.86 -1.01 7.57
C HIS A 108 2.51 -0.63 6.23
N GLN A 109 1.84 0.16 5.39
CA GLN A 109 2.44 0.64 4.15
C GLN A 109 3.67 1.52 4.41
N VAL A 110 3.67 2.27 5.50
CA VAL A 110 4.79 3.15 5.89
C VAL A 110 5.84 2.36 6.69
N LEU A 111 5.41 1.69 7.76
CA LEU A 111 6.29 1.18 8.80
C LEU A 111 6.59 -0.33 8.65
N GLY A 112 5.85 -1.04 7.79
CA GLY A 112 6.10 -2.44 7.43
C GLY A 112 5.32 -3.47 8.25
N LYS A 113 5.61 -4.76 8.01
CA LYS A 113 4.88 -5.88 8.63
C LYS A 113 5.02 -5.95 10.15
N ASN A 114 6.19 -5.59 10.69
CA ASN A 114 6.53 -5.75 12.12
C ASN A 114 6.32 -4.47 12.94
N LEU A 115 5.46 -3.60 12.44
CA LEU A 115 5.02 -2.34 13.03
C LEU A 115 4.77 -2.34 14.54
#